data_AF-A0A5N9BZP3-F1
#
_entry.id   AF-A0A5N9BZP3-F1
#
_cell.length_a   1.000
_cell.length_b   1.000
_cell.length_c   1.000
_cell.angle_alpha   90.00
_cell.angle_beta   90.00
_cell.angle_gamma   90.00
#
_symmetry.space_group_name_H-M   'P 1'
#
loop_
_entity.id
_entity.type
_entity.pdbx_description
1 polymer ?
#
loop_
_entity_poly.entity_id
_entity_poly.type
_entity_poly.pdbx_seq_one_letter_code
_entity_poly.pdbx_strand_id
1 'polypeptide(L)'
;MNIDWKPFSLAQANNPDDFKFWEHPDVLAGKDNTLLAHQAGLAIKRQGPDTFEKFLIILLKKRHEERLDLTDYSVIESAAIESSADMEQFKNDLSDVNLLKEIGENHTYASEELGAFGVPTFHFESGQSTFLKMFVPPENESASMFTSLMEVMGTFNYVGEMKRPQPPWPLGVA
;
A
#
# COMPACT_ATOMS: atom_id res chain seq x y z
N MET A 1 11.94 8.38 11.17
CA MET A 1 11.21 7.11 11.27
C MET A 1 11.60 6.29 10.06
N ASN A 2 11.94 5.01 10.22
CA ASN A 2 12.19 4.12 9.10
C ASN A 2 10.90 3.34 8.81
N ILE A 3 10.40 3.37 7.59
CA ILE A 3 9.17 2.65 7.20
C ILE A 3 9.53 1.62 6.13
N ASP A 4 9.24 0.35 6.40
CA ASP A 4 9.32 -0.69 5.39
C ASP A 4 7.93 -0.94 4.77
N TRP A 5 7.70 -0.38 3.58
CA TRP A 5 6.46 -0.54 2.86
C TRP A 5 6.35 -1.94 2.24
N LYS A 6 5.31 -2.69 2.61
CA LYS A 6 5.02 -4.02 2.07
C LYS A 6 3.73 -4.01 1.22
N PRO A 7 3.70 -4.71 0.08
CA PRO A 7 2.49 -4.83 -0.71
C PRO A 7 1.44 -5.70 0.01
N PHE A 8 0.19 -5.26 -0.02
CA PHE A 8 -0.98 -6.04 0.37
C PHE A 8 -2.06 -5.89 -0.70
N SER A 9 -2.55 -7.00 -1.22
CA SER A 9 -3.55 -7.00 -2.30
C SER A 9 -4.97 -7.05 -1.74
N LEU A 10 -5.73 -5.98 -1.92
CA LEU A 10 -7.19 -6.01 -1.68
C LEU A 10 -7.92 -6.89 -2.68
N ALA A 11 -7.39 -7.09 -3.89
CA ALA A 11 -7.95 -8.03 -4.83
C ALA A 11 -7.92 -9.44 -4.23
N GLN A 12 -6.77 -9.83 -3.65
CA GLN A 12 -6.64 -11.10 -2.92
C GLN A 12 -7.54 -11.16 -1.70
N ALA A 13 -7.47 -10.18 -0.79
CA ALA A 13 -8.22 -10.19 0.47
C ALA A 13 -9.75 -10.25 0.32
N ASN A 14 -10.27 -9.83 -0.84
CA ASN A 14 -11.71 -9.85 -1.14
C ASN A 14 -12.15 -11.10 -1.92
N ASN A 15 -11.25 -12.03 -2.21
CA ASN A 15 -11.54 -13.27 -2.92
C ASN A 15 -11.28 -14.50 -2.02
N PRO A 16 -11.85 -15.67 -2.37
CA PRO A 16 -11.63 -16.91 -1.62
C PRO A 16 -10.15 -17.31 -1.53
N ASP A 17 -9.78 -18.00 -0.46
CA ASP A 17 -8.38 -18.38 -0.15
C ASP A 17 -7.74 -19.32 -1.19
N ASP A 18 -8.54 -20.09 -1.94
CA ASP A 18 -8.06 -20.99 -2.99
C ASP A 18 -7.72 -20.27 -4.31
N PHE A 19 -8.07 -18.99 -4.43
CA PHE A 19 -7.69 -18.14 -5.55
C PHE A 19 -6.49 -17.29 -5.19
N LYS A 20 -5.42 -17.32 -5.99
CA LYS A 20 -4.24 -16.47 -5.79
C LYS A 20 -4.00 -15.56 -6.99
N PHE A 21 -4.18 -14.25 -6.81
CA PHE A 21 -4.01 -13.29 -7.91
C PHE A 21 -2.62 -13.36 -8.57
N TRP A 22 -1.56 -13.54 -7.78
CA TRP A 22 -0.19 -13.62 -8.28
C TRP A 22 0.14 -14.94 -9.00
N GLU A 23 -0.73 -15.96 -8.92
CA GLU A 23 -0.61 -17.23 -9.66
C GLU A 23 -1.62 -17.32 -10.82
N HIS A 24 -2.45 -16.28 -11.02
CA HIS A 24 -3.50 -16.33 -12.03
C HIS A 24 -2.93 -16.28 -13.46
N PRO A 25 -3.36 -17.15 -14.39
CA PRO A 25 -2.80 -17.23 -15.74
C PRO A 25 -2.82 -15.90 -16.51
N ASP A 26 -3.87 -15.10 -16.40
CA ASP A 26 -3.95 -13.80 -17.10
C ASP A 26 -3.03 -12.75 -16.48
N VAL A 27 -2.77 -12.82 -15.17
CA VAL A 27 -1.81 -11.94 -14.49
C VAL A 27 -0.38 -12.34 -14.89
N LEU A 28 -0.07 -13.64 -14.87
CA LEU A 28 1.22 -14.18 -15.32
C LEU A 28 1.50 -13.89 -16.80
N ALA A 29 0.47 -13.87 -17.63
CA ALA A 29 0.56 -13.53 -19.06
C ALA A 29 0.56 -12.02 -19.34
N GLY A 30 0.45 -11.16 -18.31
CA GLY A 30 0.39 -9.70 -18.46
C GLY A 30 -0.88 -9.18 -19.16
N LYS A 31 -1.96 -9.97 -19.15
CA LYS A 31 -3.28 -9.58 -19.68
C LYS A 31 -4.16 -8.92 -18.63
N ASP A 32 -3.91 -9.24 -17.36
CA ASP A 32 -4.55 -8.63 -16.20
C ASP A 32 -3.54 -7.81 -15.40
N ASN A 33 -3.74 -6.50 -15.38
CA ASN A 33 -2.86 -5.52 -14.74
C ASN A 33 -3.28 -5.18 -13.31
N THR A 34 -4.15 -5.97 -12.67
CA THR A 34 -4.64 -5.72 -11.31
C THR A 34 -3.50 -5.50 -10.29
N LEU A 35 -2.37 -6.18 -10.47
CA LEU A 35 -1.19 -6.07 -9.59
C LEU A 35 -0.08 -5.14 -10.13
N LEU A 36 -0.33 -4.42 -11.22
CA LEU A 36 0.68 -3.60 -11.89
C LEU A 36 1.29 -2.54 -10.94
N ALA A 37 0.45 -1.86 -10.17
CA ALA A 37 0.90 -0.86 -9.19
C ALA A 37 1.81 -1.44 -8.12
N HIS A 38 1.53 -2.66 -7.64
CA HIS A 38 2.36 -3.35 -6.66
C HIS A 38 3.70 -3.76 -7.27
N GLN A 39 3.69 -4.31 -8.49
CA GLN A 39 4.91 -4.68 -9.23
C GLN A 39 5.80 -3.45 -9.44
N ALA A 40 5.22 -2.33 -9.87
CA ALA A 40 5.94 -1.08 -10.07
C ALA A 40 6.50 -0.52 -8.77
N GLY A 41 5.75 -0.59 -7.66
CA GLY A 41 6.25 -0.22 -6.34
C GLY A 41 7.49 -1.02 -5.94
N LEU A 42 7.45 -2.34 -6.09
CA LEU A 42 8.59 -3.22 -5.79
C LEU A 42 9.79 -2.96 -6.72
N ALA A 43 9.55 -2.72 -8.02
CA ALA A 43 10.59 -2.36 -8.97
C ALA A 43 11.28 -1.04 -8.59
N ILE A 44 10.51 0.03 -8.34
CA ILE A 44 11.07 1.33 -7.92
C ILE A 44 11.80 1.23 -6.58
N LYS A 45 11.33 0.38 -5.66
CA LYS A 45 11.96 0.18 -4.35
C LYS A 45 13.43 -0.26 -4.46
N ARG A 46 13.81 -0.93 -5.56
CA ARG A 46 15.20 -1.32 -5.86
C ARG A 46 16.12 -0.12 -6.16
N GLN A 47 15.56 1.04 -6.49
CA GLN A 47 16.32 2.29 -6.71
C GLN A 47 16.58 3.07 -5.41
N GLY A 48 16.11 2.55 -4.26
CA GLY A 48 16.33 3.13 -2.94
C GLY A 48 15.13 3.92 -2.38
N PRO A 49 15.19 4.24 -1.08
CA PRO A 49 14.05 4.79 -0.34
C PRO A 49 13.60 6.15 -0.86
N ASP A 50 14.54 7.06 -1.22
CA ASP A 50 14.20 8.41 -1.64
C ASP A 50 13.35 8.45 -2.93
N THR A 51 13.71 7.61 -3.92
CA THR A 51 12.95 7.49 -5.17
C THR A 51 11.61 6.81 -4.92
N PHE A 52 11.61 5.74 -4.12
CA PHE A 52 10.41 5.00 -3.78
C PHE A 52 9.37 5.83 -3.03
N GLU A 53 9.78 6.61 -2.02
CA GLU A 53 8.84 7.45 -1.27
C GLU A 53 8.21 8.53 -2.16
N LYS A 54 9.00 9.15 -3.05
CA LYS A 54 8.46 10.10 -4.05
C LYS A 54 7.46 9.41 -4.95
N PHE A 55 7.82 8.27 -5.53
CA PHE A 55 6.96 7.48 -6.40
C PHE A 55 5.65 7.09 -5.71
N LEU A 56 5.73 6.58 -4.47
CA LEU A 56 4.56 6.15 -3.71
C LEU A 56 3.60 7.31 -3.44
N ILE A 57 4.12 8.47 -3.02
CA ILE A 57 3.28 9.67 -2.78
C ILE A 57 2.61 10.12 -4.09
N ILE A 58 3.35 10.15 -5.20
CA ILE A 58 2.80 10.51 -6.52
C ILE A 58 1.69 9.53 -6.92
N LEU A 59 1.92 8.23 -6.75
CA LEU A 59 0.97 7.18 -7.10
C LEU A 59 -0.32 7.28 -6.26
N LEU A 60 -0.20 7.53 -4.96
CA LEU A 60 -1.32 7.75 -4.06
C LEU A 60 -2.14 8.98 -4.48
N LYS A 61 -1.49 10.09 -4.84
CA LYS A 61 -2.19 11.30 -5.35
C LYS A 61 -2.92 11.03 -6.66
N LYS A 62 -2.24 10.44 -7.65
CA LYS A 62 -2.84 10.06 -8.94
C LYS A 62 -4.10 9.22 -8.74
N ARG A 63 -4.08 8.27 -7.81
CA ARG A 63 -5.25 7.43 -7.52
C ARG A 63 -6.34 8.15 -6.71
N HIS A 64 -5.99 8.82 -5.62
CA HIS A 64 -6.97 9.27 -4.62
C HIS A 64 -7.45 10.71 -4.84
N GLU A 65 -6.61 11.57 -5.39
CA GLU A 65 -6.93 12.96 -5.69
C GLU A 65 -7.39 13.09 -7.16
N GLU A 66 -6.60 12.57 -8.11
CA GLU A 66 -6.88 12.72 -9.55
C GLU A 66 -7.79 11.63 -10.13
N ARG A 67 -8.03 10.55 -9.38
CA ARG A 67 -8.89 9.41 -9.77
C ARG A 67 -8.42 8.64 -11.02
N LEU A 68 -7.11 8.61 -11.26
CA LEU A 68 -6.51 7.83 -12.36
C LEU A 68 -6.50 6.32 -12.06
N ASP A 69 -6.54 5.52 -13.13
CA ASP A 69 -6.48 4.07 -13.05
C ASP A 69 -5.02 3.59 -12.95
N LEU A 70 -4.71 2.81 -11.92
CA LEU A 70 -3.37 2.28 -11.71
C LEU A 70 -3.12 0.95 -12.43
N THR A 71 -4.11 0.43 -13.14
CA THR A 71 -3.95 -0.69 -14.08
C THR A 71 -3.49 -0.23 -15.47
N ASP A 72 -3.50 1.09 -15.71
CA ASP A 72 -2.96 1.73 -16.90
C ASP A 72 -1.45 1.98 -16.73
N TYR A 73 -0.65 1.33 -17.57
CA TYR A 73 0.81 1.48 -17.56
C TYR A 73 1.27 2.92 -17.77
N SER A 74 0.54 3.74 -18.54
CA SER A 74 0.91 5.14 -18.78
C SER A 74 0.85 5.98 -17.50
N VAL A 75 -0.10 5.67 -16.60
CA VAL A 75 -0.22 6.32 -15.29
C VAL A 75 0.99 5.94 -14.41
N ILE A 76 1.36 4.65 -14.39
CA ILE A 76 2.53 4.15 -13.66
C ILE A 76 3.83 4.76 -14.20
N GLU A 77 4.01 4.78 -15.52
CA GLU A 77 5.19 5.35 -16.17
C GLU A 77 5.31 6.84 -15.86
N SER A 78 4.20 7.60 -15.89
CA SER A 78 4.20 9.01 -15.50
C SER A 78 4.65 9.22 -14.05
N ALA A 79 4.19 8.38 -13.12
CA ALA A 79 4.60 8.45 -11.72
C ALA A 79 6.10 8.14 -11.54
N ALA A 80 6.63 7.16 -12.27
CA ALA A 80 8.05 6.82 -12.26
C ALA A 80 8.90 8.01 -12.76
N ILE A 81 8.52 8.63 -13.89
CA ILE A 81 9.18 9.81 -14.44
C ILE A 81 9.15 10.98 -13.45
N GLU A 82 7.97 11.30 -12.90
CA GLU A 82 7.79 12.39 -11.94
C GLU A 82 8.60 12.16 -10.64
N SER A 83 8.80 10.90 -10.24
CA SER A 83 9.64 10.54 -9.10
C SER A 83 11.15 10.65 -9.35
N SER A 84 11.55 11.01 -10.59
CA SER A 84 12.95 11.03 -11.05
C SER A 84 13.62 9.65 -11.02
N ALA A 85 12.84 8.59 -11.28
CA ALA A 85 13.38 7.24 -11.38
C ALA A 85 14.30 7.08 -12.60
N ASP A 86 15.29 6.20 -12.47
CA ASP A 86 16.00 5.66 -13.63
C ASP A 86 15.03 4.79 -14.44
N MET A 87 14.64 5.27 -15.61
CA MET A 87 13.62 4.63 -16.44
C MET A 87 14.13 3.37 -17.15
N GLU A 88 15.44 3.24 -17.38
CA GLU A 88 16.01 2.02 -17.94
C GLU A 88 16.00 0.91 -16.89
N GLN A 89 16.48 1.23 -15.69
CA GLN A 89 16.42 0.30 -14.56
C GLN A 89 14.97 -0.06 -14.23
N PHE A 90 14.05 0.91 -14.16
CA PHE A 90 12.64 0.67 -13.86
C PHE A 90 12.00 -0.33 -14.83
N LYS A 91 12.23 -0.17 -16.15
CA LYS A 91 11.68 -1.08 -17.16
C LYS A 91 12.26 -2.48 -17.03
N ASN A 92 13.57 -2.59 -16.77
CA ASN A 92 14.22 -3.87 -16.55
C ASN A 92 13.67 -4.56 -15.29
N ASP A 93 13.59 -3.84 -14.17
CA ASP A 93 13.11 -4.38 -12.90
C ASP A 93 11.62 -4.75 -12.96
N LEU A 94 10.77 -3.96 -13.64
CA LEU A 94 9.35 -4.26 -13.81
C LEU A 94 9.10 -5.54 -14.62
N SER A 95 10.06 -5.94 -15.47
CA SER A 95 9.99 -7.18 -16.24
C SER A 95 10.34 -8.45 -15.44
N ASP A 96 10.75 -8.30 -14.17
CA ASP A 96 11.12 -9.42 -13.32
C ASP A 96 9.89 -10.25 -12.93
N VAL A 97 9.88 -11.49 -13.40
CA VAL A 97 8.82 -12.47 -13.16
C VAL A 97 8.63 -12.81 -11.68
N ASN A 98 9.63 -12.55 -10.83
CA ASN A 98 9.55 -12.83 -9.39
C ASN A 98 8.76 -11.78 -8.61
N LEU A 99 8.46 -10.61 -9.19
CA LEU A 99 7.71 -9.56 -8.49
C LEU A 99 6.33 -10.05 -8.02
N LEU A 100 5.65 -10.87 -8.83
CA LEU A 100 4.37 -11.47 -8.46
C LEU A 100 4.51 -12.43 -7.27
N LYS A 101 5.56 -13.26 -7.28
CA LYS A 101 5.87 -14.15 -6.15
C LYS A 101 6.11 -13.34 -4.86
N GLU A 102 6.90 -12.27 -4.96
CA GLU A 102 7.18 -11.38 -3.83
C GLU A 102 5.91 -10.71 -3.29
N ILE A 103 4.98 -10.27 -4.17
CA ILE A 103 3.68 -9.74 -3.75
C ILE A 103 2.90 -10.80 -2.96
N GLY A 104 2.87 -12.04 -3.45
CA GLY A 104 2.21 -13.15 -2.77
C GLY A 104 2.81 -13.43 -1.40
N GLU A 105 4.13 -13.54 -1.31
CA GLU A 105 4.84 -13.78 -0.04
C GLU A 105 4.58 -12.68 0.99
N ASN A 106 4.64 -11.41 0.58
CA ASN A 106 4.37 -10.28 1.46
C ASN A 106 2.91 -10.25 1.92
N HIS A 107 1.96 -10.51 1.01
CA HIS A 107 0.54 -10.56 1.36
C HIS A 107 0.25 -11.70 2.35
N THR A 108 0.71 -12.92 2.05
CA THR A 108 0.54 -14.09 2.91
C THR A 108 1.16 -13.87 4.28
N TYR A 109 2.39 -13.32 4.36
CA TYR A 109 3.00 -12.99 5.65
C TYR A 109 2.17 -11.96 6.43
N ALA A 110 1.70 -10.90 5.76
CA ALA A 110 0.87 -9.90 6.41
C ALA A 110 -0.46 -10.47 6.93
N SER A 111 -1.13 -11.34 6.16
CA SER A 111 -2.42 -11.91 6.57
C SER A 111 -2.29 -13.00 7.63
N GLU A 112 -1.38 -13.96 7.42
CA GLU A 112 -1.28 -15.17 8.24
C GLU A 112 -0.46 -14.95 9.51
N GLU A 113 0.64 -14.19 9.42
CA GLU A 113 1.55 -13.99 10.55
C GLU A 113 1.25 -12.69 11.32
N LEU A 114 0.85 -11.62 10.61
CA LEU A 114 0.60 -10.31 11.23
C LEU A 114 -0.88 -10.00 11.47
N GLY A 115 -1.80 -10.87 11.03
CA GLY A 115 -3.25 -10.70 11.19
C GLY A 115 -3.84 -9.54 10.38
N ALA A 116 -3.17 -9.09 9.31
CA ALA A 116 -3.66 -8.01 8.46
C ALA A 116 -4.88 -8.47 7.64
N PHE A 117 -5.99 -7.76 7.79
CA PHE A 117 -7.24 -8.03 7.07
C PHE A 117 -7.66 -6.87 6.15
N GLY A 118 -6.90 -5.78 6.12
CA GLY A 118 -7.25 -4.57 5.37
C GLY A 118 -6.10 -3.57 5.31
N VAL A 119 -6.30 -2.48 4.58
CA VAL A 119 -5.27 -1.44 4.37
C VAL A 119 -5.75 -0.04 4.80
N PRO A 120 -4.85 0.80 5.34
CA PRO A 120 -3.50 0.44 5.80
C PRO A 120 -3.54 -0.40 7.10
N THR A 121 -2.60 -1.34 7.22
CA THR A 121 -2.24 -2.01 8.48
C THR A 121 -0.79 -1.67 8.80
N PHE A 122 -0.54 -1.22 10.03
CA PHE A 122 0.79 -0.91 10.54
C PHE A 122 1.28 -2.07 11.39
N HIS A 123 2.55 -2.43 11.26
CA HIS A 123 3.22 -3.38 12.14
C HIS A 123 4.42 -2.70 12.81
N PHE A 124 4.54 -2.85 14.12
CA PHE A 124 5.56 -2.19 14.94
C PHE A 124 6.56 -3.21 15.47
N GLU A 125 7.80 -2.77 15.75
CA GLU A 125 8.84 -3.60 16.37
C GLU A 125 8.43 -4.16 17.75
N SER A 126 7.46 -3.53 18.41
CA SER A 126 6.82 -4.04 19.64
C SER A 126 5.99 -5.30 19.41
N GLY A 127 5.81 -5.74 18.16
CA GLY A 127 4.98 -6.87 17.74
C GLY A 127 3.51 -6.50 17.53
N GLN A 128 3.12 -5.23 17.77
CA GLN A 128 1.75 -4.78 17.57
C GLN A 128 1.45 -4.62 16.08
N SER A 129 0.27 -5.10 15.65
CA SER A 129 -0.30 -4.83 14.33
C SER A 129 -1.60 -4.06 14.49
N THR A 130 -1.80 -2.99 13.74
CA THR A 130 -3.03 -2.17 13.84
C THR A 130 -3.53 -1.70 12.48
N PHE A 131 -4.80 -2.00 12.21
CA PHE A 131 -5.54 -1.42 11.09
C PHE A 131 -6.03 -0.02 11.44
N LEU A 132 -5.79 0.97 10.58
CA LEU A 132 -6.21 2.35 10.79
C LEU A 132 -7.12 2.81 9.66
N LYS A 133 -8.37 3.15 10.02
CA LYS A 133 -9.30 3.84 9.11
C LYS A 133 -9.52 5.27 9.58
N MET A 134 -9.21 6.23 8.70
CA MET A 134 -9.37 7.65 8.99
C MET A 134 -9.68 8.46 7.72
N PHE A 135 -10.13 9.69 7.91
CA PHE A 135 -10.21 10.72 6.86
C PHE A 135 -8.92 11.55 6.87
N VAL A 136 -8.71 12.33 5.80
CA VAL A 136 -7.62 13.30 5.75
C VAL A 136 -7.87 14.35 6.84
N PRO A 137 -6.97 14.51 7.82
CA PRO A 137 -7.15 15.50 8.88
C PRO A 137 -6.80 16.91 8.37
N PRO A 138 -7.31 17.97 9.03
CA PRO A 138 -6.85 19.33 8.79
C PRO A 138 -5.33 19.44 9.01
N GLU A 139 -4.64 20.24 8.19
CA GLU A 139 -3.18 20.35 8.20
C GLU A 139 -2.62 20.73 9.58
N ASN A 140 -3.30 21.62 10.30
CA ASN A 140 -2.92 22.06 11.64
C ASN A 140 -3.08 20.98 12.73
N GLU A 141 -3.79 19.89 12.45
CA GLU A 141 -3.99 18.77 13.36
C GLU A 141 -3.18 17.53 12.95
N SER A 142 -2.72 17.44 11.70
CA SER A 142 -2.04 16.26 11.14
C SER A 142 -0.87 15.76 12.00
N ALA A 143 0.01 16.64 12.46
CA ALA A 143 1.22 16.25 13.19
C ALA A 143 0.92 15.72 14.60
N SER A 144 -0.02 16.35 15.32
CA SER A 144 -0.43 15.90 16.65
C SER A 144 -1.23 14.60 16.58
N MET A 145 -2.10 14.47 15.57
CA MET A 145 -2.83 13.23 15.30
C MET A 145 -1.88 12.08 14.96
N PHE A 146 -0.90 12.31 14.07
CA PHE A 146 0.10 11.30 13.72
C PHE A 146 0.83 10.78 14.96
N THR A 147 1.34 11.68 15.80
CA THR A 147 2.06 11.32 17.03
C THR A 147 1.18 10.48 17.96
N SER A 148 -0.05 10.92 18.19
CA SER A 148 -1.00 10.22 19.09
C SER A 148 -1.37 8.83 18.55
N LEU A 149 -1.58 8.71 17.23
CA LEU A 149 -1.91 7.43 16.60
C LEU A 149 -0.73 6.46 16.66
N MET A 150 0.50 6.92 16.41
CA MET A 150 1.69 6.07 16.53
C MET A 150 1.88 5.54 17.95
N GLU A 151 1.66 6.39 18.96
CA GLU A 151 1.76 5.97 20.37
C GLU A 151 0.72 4.89 20.70
N VAL A 152 -0.56 5.17 20.39
CA VAL A 152 -1.66 4.24 20.65
C VAL A 152 -1.43 2.89 19.95
N MET A 153 -1.13 2.92 18.65
CA MET A 153 -1.02 1.70 17.83
C MET A 153 0.25 0.91 18.15
N GLY A 154 1.35 1.59 18.50
CA GLY A 154 2.65 0.94 18.72
C GLY A 154 2.93 0.52 20.16
N THR A 155 2.25 1.11 21.16
CA THR A 155 2.66 1.01 22.58
C THR A 155 1.59 0.41 23.49
N PHE A 156 0.30 0.65 23.23
CA PHE A 156 -0.76 0.29 24.18
C PHE A 156 -1.34 -1.10 23.93
N ASN A 157 -0.77 -2.11 24.60
CA ASN A 157 -1.13 -3.53 24.46
C ASN A 157 -2.58 -3.92 24.81
N TYR A 158 -3.32 -3.06 25.51
CA TYR A 158 -4.67 -3.37 26.03
C TYR A 158 -5.78 -2.63 25.28
N VAL A 159 -5.47 -1.96 24.16
CA VAL A 159 -6.47 -1.32 23.29
C VAL A 159 -6.85 -2.28 22.17
N GLY A 160 -8.03 -2.91 22.26
CA GLY A 160 -8.50 -3.87 21.25
C GLY A 160 -9.16 -3.22 20.03
N GLU A 161 -10.06 -2.25 20.25
CA GLU A 161 -10.72 -1.50 19.17
C GLU A 161 -11.13 -0.12 19.67
N MET A 162 -10.79 0.92 18.92
CA MET A 162 -11.39 2.25 19.07
C MET A 162 -12.24 2.53 17.85
N LYS A 163 -13.55 2.44 18.02
CA LYS A 163 -14.51 2.72 16.98
C LYS A 163 -15.51 3.73 17.46
N ARG A 164 -15.98 4.45 16.47
CA ARG A 164 -16.80 5.62 16.57
C ARG A 164 -18.16 5.12 15.95
N PRO A 165 -19.36 5.60 16.35
CA PRO A 165 -20.65 5.16 15.76
C PRO A 165 -20.84 5.41 14.24
N GLN A 166 -21.14 4.39 13.43
CA GLN A 166 -21.39 4.50 11.97
C GLN A 166 -22.39 5.63 11.62
N PRO A 167 -22.31 6.23 10.41
CA PRO A 167 -22.72 7.59 10.05
C PRO A 167 -23.86 8.31 10.79
N PRO A 168 -23.76 9.66 10.92
CA PRO A 168 -22.79 10.50 10.22
C PRO A 168 -21.52 10.80 11.02
N TRP A 169 -20.38 10.34 10.46
CA TRP A 169 -19.06 10.97 10.61
C TRP A 169 -19.07 12.35 9.98
N PRO A 170 -18.26 13.30 10.47
CA PRO A 170 -18.64 14.72 10.52
C PRO A 170 -19.25 15.20 9.21
N LEU A 171 -20.47 15.72 9.31
CA LEU A 171 -21.15 16.34 8.18
C LEU A 171 -20.24 17.42 7.59
N GLY A 172 -19.94 17.32 6.30
CA GLY A 172 -19.26 18.38 5.56
C GLY A 172 -17.73 18.36 5.59
N VAL A 173 -17.09 17.27 6.01
CA VAL A 173 -15.64 17.07 5.80
C VAL A 173 -15.46 15.99 4.74
N ALA A 174 -15.32 16.43 3.49
CA ALA A 174 -14.98 15.61 2.32
C ALA A 174 -13.56 15.95 1.88
#